data_AF-A0A3D4Y6V6-F1
#
_entry.id   AF-A0A3D4Y6V6-F1
#
_cell.length_a   1.000
_cell.length_b   1.000
_cell.length_c   1.000
_cell.angle_alpha   90.00
_cell.angle_beta   90.00
_cell.angle_gamma   90.00
#
_symmetry.space_group_name_H-M   'P 1'
#
loop_
_entity.id
_entity.type
_entity.pdbx_description
1 polymer ?
#
loop_
_entity_poly.entity_id
_entity_poly.type
_entity_poly.pdbx_seq_one_letter_code
_entity_poly.pdbx_strand_id
1 'polypeptide(L)' 'MDQTRIGTFIAVLRKEKGLTQKELAEQIGISDKTVSKWETGVSH' A
#
# COMPACT_ATOMS: atom_id res chain seq x y z
N MET A 1 4.66 -16.89 1.59
CA MET A 1 4.96 -15.73 0.72
C MET A 1 4.81 -14.50 1.61
N ASP A 2 5.92 -13.85 1.98
CA ASP A 2 5.94 -12.79 3.00
C ASP A 2 5.18 -11.54 2.54
N GLN A 3 3.90 -11.44 2.92
CA GLN A 3 3.05 -10.27 2.63
C GLN A 3 3.68 -8.95 3.13
N THR A 4 4.48 -9.04 4.19
CA THR A 4 5.27 -7.95 4.77
C THR A 4 6.30 -7.36 3.80
N ARG A 5 6.92 -8.18 2.94
CA ARG A 5 7.90 -7.70 1.95
C ARG A 5 7.22 -6.91 0.83
N ILE A 6 6.07 -7.39 0.35
CA ILE A 6 5.30 -6.73 -0.70
C ILE A 6 4.71 -5.41 -0.19
N GLY A 7 4.17 -5.41 1.04
CA GLY A 7 3.67 -4.20 1.68
C GLY A 7 4.69 -3.08 1.78
N THR A 8 5.88 -3.43 2.26
CA THR A 8 6.98 -2.47 2.39
C THR A 8 7.41 -1.94 1.02
N PHE A 9 7.48 -2.80 0.00
CA PHE A 9 7.83 -2.41 -1.35
C PHE A 9 6.81 -1.43 -1.98
N ILE A 10 5.52 -1.67 -1.79
CA ILE A 10 4.46 -0.76 -2.23
C ILE A 10 4.59 0.59 -1.52
N ALA A 11 4.84 0.60 -0.21
CA ALA A 11 5.04 1.84 0.56
C ALA A 11 6.24 2.65 0.08
N VAL A 12 7.35 1.98 -0.26
CA VAL A 12 8.56 2.64 -0.81
C VAL A 12 8.25 3.25 -2.17
N LEU A 13 7.72 2.47 -3.12
CA LEU A 13 7.38 2.97 -4.46
C LEU A 13 6.37 4.11 -4.43
N ARG A 14 5.38 4.03 -3.54
CA ARG A 14 4.39 5.08 -3.33
C ARG A 14 5.06 6.37 -2.90
N LYS A 15 5.99 6.30 -1.93
CA LYS A 15 6.75 7.47 -1.45
C LYS A 15 7.70 8.01 -2.51
N GLU A 16 8.36 7.16 -3.29
CA GLU A 16 9.22 7.60 -4.41
C GLU A 16 8.43 8.37 -5.47
N LYS A 17 7.18 7.97 -5.70
CA LYS A 17 6.27 8.69 -6.61
C LYS A 17 5.58 9.90 -5.97
N GLY A 18 5.84 10.18 -4.69
CA GLY A 18 5.19 11.28 -3.96
C GLY A 18 3.69 11.09 -3.74
N LEU A 19 3.18 9.86 -3.86
CA LEU A 19 1.76 9.55 -3.77
C LEU A 19 1.33 9.33 -2.32
N THR A 20 0.09 9.66 -2.00
CA THR A 20 -0.59 9.27 -0.76
C THR A 20 -1.21 7.89 -0.90
N GLN A 21 -1.55 7.23 0.22
CA GLN A 21 -2.24 5.93 0.18
C GLN A 21 -3.57 6.01 -0.57
N LYS A 22 -4.27 7.16 -0.44
CA LYS A 22 -5.52 7.43 -1.15
C LYS A 22 -5.32 7.55 -2.65
N GLU A 23 -4.32 8.31 -3.10
CA GLU A 23 -4.03 8.45 -4.54
C GLU A 23 -3.62 7.12 -5.17
N LEU A 24 -2.83 6.32 -4.45
CA LEU A 24 -2.49 4.96 -4.89
C LEU A 24 -3.74 4.07 -4.96
N ALA A 25 -4.63 4.16 -3.97
CA ALA A 25 -5.91 3.45 -3.96
C ALA A 25 -6.80 3.87 -5.15
N GLU A 26 -6.91 5.16 -5.43
CA GLU A 26 -7.67 5.69 -6.58
C GLU A 26 -7.09 5.23 -7.91
N GLN A 27 -5.75 5.18 -8.05
CA GLN A 27 -5.09 4.67 -9.27
C GLN A 27 -5.32 3.18 -9.51
N ILE A 28 -5.36 2.38 -8.44
CA ILE A 28 -5.55 0.92 -8.52
C ILE A 28 -7.05 0.56 -8.50
N GLY A 29 -7.93 1.50 -8.14
CA GLY A 29 -9.37 1.27 -8.00
C GLY A 29 -9.74 0.46 -6.76
N ILE A 30 -8.95 0.55 -5.69
CA ILE A 30 -9.18 -0.13 -4.41
C ILE A 30 -9.39 0.88 -3.29
N SER A 31 -9.82 0.41 -2.12
CA SER A 31 -9.94 1.28 -0.95
C SER A 31 -8.57 1.61 -0.34
N ASP A 32 -8.43 2.82 0.21
CA ASP A 32 -7.24 3.24 0.97
C ASP A 32 -6.96 2.30 2.16
N LYS A 33 -8.01 1.72 2.75
CA LYS A 33 -7.90 0.68 3.78
C LYS A 33 -7.22 -0.60 3.27
N THR A 34 -7.46 -0.96 2.01
CA THR A 34 -6.79 -2.09 1.36
C THR A 34 -5.30 -1.80 1.19
N VAL A 35 -4.95 -0.60 0.72
CA VAL A 35 -3.55 -0.15 0.61
C VAL A 35 -2.87 -0.16 1.97
N SER A 36 -3.53 0.35 3.01
CA SER A 36 -3.02 0.34 4.38
C SER A 36 -2.77 -1.08 4.91
N LYS A 37 -3.70 -2.03 4.66
CA LYS A 37 -3.50 -3.45 4.98
C LYS A 37 -2.31 -4.05 4.24
N TRP A 38 -2.13 -3.70 2.97
CA TRP A 38 -0.97 -4.15 2.21
C TRP A 38 0.32 -3.61 2.82
N GLU A 39 0.41 -2.30 3.05
CA GLU A 39 1.63 -1.65 3.56
C GLU A 39 2.01 -2.08 4.99
N THR A 40 1.02 -2.32 5.85
CA THR A 40 1.26 -2.61 7.27
C THR A 40 1.27 -4.10 7.60
N GLY A 41 0.73 -4.95 6.73
CA GLY A 41 0.65 -6.41 6.96
C GLY A 41 -0.24 -6.81 8.15
N VAL A 42 -0.97 -5.88 8.76
CA VAL A 42 -1.80 -6.16 9.94
C VAL A 42 -3.15 -6.73 9.47
N SER A 43 -3.26 -8.05 9.55
CA SER A 43 -4.54 -8.75 9.51
C SER A 43 -5.00 -8.91 10.95
N HIS A 44 -5.87 -8.01 11.42
CA HIS A 44 -6.56 -8.17 12.70
C HIS A 44 -7.86 -8.94 12.51
#